data_AF-A0A2S9FQB1-F1
#
_entry.id   AF-A0A2S9FQB1-F1
#
_cell.length_a   1.000
_cell.length_b   1.000
_cell.length_c   1.000
_cell.angle_alpha   90.00
_cell.angle_beta   90.00
_cell.angle_gamma   90.00
#
_symmetry.space_group_name_H-M   'P 1'
#
loop_
_entity.id
_entity.type
_entity.pdbx_description
1 polymer ?
#
loop_
_entity_poly.entity_id
_entity_poly.type
_entity_poly.pdbx_seq_one_letter_code
_entity_poly.pdbx_strand_id
1 'polypeptide(L)'
;TQYLRSPKVIDSSALLADLKGQLKLLQADLKQRAEDPSNTWGARLKQEYAEAFRRERTGWSWVDWRDNEVDQAAVAWIVSTTFLRFCEDNDLLAGAKVEGLPTA
;
A
#
# COMPACT_ATOMS: atom_id res chain seq x y z
N THR A 1 37.61 15.35 -2.57
CA THR A 1 37.10 14.73 -3.80
C THR A 1 36.05 13.73 -3.38
N GLN A 2 34.80 14.04 -3.71
CA GLN A 2 33.57 13.39 -3.27
C GLN A 2 33.60 11.88 -3.48
N TYR A 3 33.40 11.13 -2.39
CA TYR A 3 33.12 9.70 -2.41
C TYR A 3 31.98 9.44 -3.39
N LEU A 4 32.28 8.74 -4.47
CA LEU A 4 31.28 8.04 -5.28
C LEU A 4 30.58 7.07 -4.32
N ARG A 5 29.43 7.45 -3.75
CA ARG A 5 28.50 6.46 -3.24
C ARG A 5 28.15 5.63 -4.47
N SER A 6 28.70 4.41 -4.54
CA SER A 6 28.15 3.40 -5.44
C SER A 6 26.65 3.39 -5.18
N PRO A 7 25.79 3.60 -6.20
CA PRO A 7 24.35 3.48 -5.98
C PRO A 7 24.15 2.10 -5.38
N LYS A 8 23.55 2.05 -4.18
CA LYS A 8 23.21 0.79 -3.55
C LYS A 8 22.19 0.13 -4.47
N VAL A 9 22.66 -0.75 -5.35
CA VAL A 9 21.80 -1.48 -6.27
C VAL A 9 20.87 -2.32 -5.40
N ILE A 10 19.56 -2.12 -5.58
CA ILE A 10 18.54 -2.86 -4.83
C ILE A 10 18.68 -4.33 -5.18
N ASP A 11 18.78 -5.19 -4.17
CA ASP A 11 18.51 -6.62 -4.35
C ASP A 11 17.00 -6.82 -4.52
N SER A 12 16.56 -6.78 -5.78
CA SER A 12 15.14 -6.90 -6.12
C SER A 12 14.54 -8.24 -5.68
N SER A 13 15.35 -9.30 -5.60
CA SER A 13 14.89 -10.62 -5.23
C SER A 13 14.63 -10.73 -3.73
N ALA A 14 15.55 -10.22 -2.91
CA ALA A 14 15.40 -10.13 -1.47
C ALA A 14 14.25 -9.18 -1.10
N LEU A 15 14.18 -8.00 -1.73
CA LEU A 15 13.11 -7.05 -1.51
C LEU A 15 11.73 -7.66 -1.83
N LEU A 16 11.59 -8.37 -2.96
CA LEU A 16 10.33 -9.02 -3.31
C LEU A 16 9.92 -10.09 -2.28
N ALA A 17 10.88 -10.87 -1.76
CA ALA A 17 10.61 -11.86 -0.73
C ALA A 17 10.10 -11.21 0.56
N ASP A 18 10.77 -10.14 1.00
CA ASP A 18 10.39 -9.40 2.21
C ASP A 18 9.02 -8.73 2.06
N LEU A 19 8.75 -8.08 0.92
CA LEU A 19 7.47 -7.42 0.66
C LEU A 19 6.30 -8.42 0.59
N LYS A 20 6.52 -9.65 0.08
CA LYS A 20 5.51 -10.73 0.17
C LYS A 20 5.23 -11.13 1.62
N GLY A 21 6.24 -11.10 2.48
CA GLY A 21 6.08 -11.30 3.92
C GLY A 21 5.24 -10.18 4.55
N GLN A 22 5.58 -8.92 4.26
CA GLN A 22 4.83 -7.76 4.74
C GLN A 22 3.39 -7.74 4.26
N LEU A 23 3.13 -8.14 3.01
CA LEU A 23 1.78 -8.23 2.45
C LEU A 23 0.88 -9.13 3.29
N LYS A 24 1.37 -10.32 3.67
CA LYS A 24 0.61 -11.27 4.49
C LYS A 24 0.28 -10.71 5.87
N LEU A 25 1.24 -10.02 6.49
CA LEU A 25 1.03 -9.39 7.80
C LEU A 25 -0.01 -8.26 7.71
N LEU A 26 0.09 -7.42 6.69
CA LEU A 26 -0.84 -6.31 6.49
C LEU A 26 -2.25 -6.82 6.16
N GLN A 27 -2.39 -7.84 5.32
CA GLN A 27 -3.68 -8.47 5.04
C GLN A 27 -4.30 -9.04 6.31
N ALA A 28 -3.52 -9.71 7.16
CA ALA A 28 -4.02 -10.27 8.42
C ALA A 28 -4.50 -9.16 9.38
N ASP A 29 -3.69 -8.10 9.55
CA ASP A 29 -4.05 -6.95 10.39
C ASP A 29 -5.32 -6.24 9.88
N LEU A 30 -5.42 -5.97 8.58
CA LEU A 30 -6.59 -5.34 7.98
C LEU A 30 -7.84 -6.21 8.09
N LYS A 31 -7.74 -7.54 7.88
CA LYS A 31 -8.87 -8.46 8.08
C LYS A 31 -9.34 -8.46 9.53
N GLN A 32 -8.42 -8.45 10.49
CA GLN A 32 -8.77 -8.37 11.91
C GLN A 32 -9.50 -7.05 12.22
N ARG A 33 -8.99 -5.92 11.73
CA ARG A 33 -9.61 -4.60 11.93
C ARG A 33 -10.97 -4.46 11.24
N ALA A 34 -11.17 -5.12 10.10
CA ALA A 34 -12.44 -5.12 9.40
C ALA A 34 -13.53 -5.86 10.18
N GLU A 35 -13.14 -6.82 11.02
CA GLU A 35 -14.06 -7.57 11.88
C GLU A 35 -14.26 -6.98 13.27
N ASP A 36 -13.34 -6.15 13.74
CA ASP A 36 -13.43 -5.48 15.03
C ASP A 36 -14.62 -4.49 15.07
N PRO A 37 -15.66 -4.75 15.89
CA PRO A 37 -16.83 -3.88 15.98
C PRO A 37 -16.53 -2.49 16.56
N SER A 38 -15.42 -2.34 17.29
CA SER A 38 -14.97 -1.06 17.86
C SER A 38 -14.19 -0.22 16.84
N ASN A 39 -13.77 -0.83 15.73
CA ASN A 39 -13.02 -0.16 14.68
C ASN A 39 -13.96 0.59 13.73
N THR A 40 -13.83 1.91 13.67
CA THR A 40 -14.69 2.77 12.84
C THR A 40 -14.51 2.52 11.35
N TRP A 41 -13.31 2.16 10.89
CA TRP A 41 -13.07 1.80 9.49
C TRP A 41 -13.75 0.47 9.14
N GLY A 42 -13.65 -0.56 9.99
CA GLY A 42 -14.35 -1.83 9.78
C GLY A 42 -15.88 -1.66 9.73
N ALA A 43 -16.44 -0.83 10.62
CA ALA A 43 -17.86 -0.48 10.58
C ALA A 43 -18.27 0.19 9.27
N ARG A 44 -17.47 1.13 8.76
CA ARG A 44 -17.71 1.78 7.47
C ARG A 44 -17.61 0.79 6.30
N LEU A 45 -16.61 -0.10 6.30
CA LEU A 45 -16.43 -1.09 5.24
C LEU A 45 -17.64 -2.04 5.15
N LYS A 46 -18.23 -2.44 6.28
CA LYS A 46 -19.47 -3.22 6.33
C LYS A 46 -20.66 -2.46 5.74
N GLN A 47 -20.74 -1.14 5.95
CA GLN A 47 -21.77 -0.29 5.34
C GLN A 47 -21.61 -0.20 3.81
N GLU A 48 -20.38 -0.05 3.33
CA GLU A 48 -20.06 -0.01 1.89
C GLU A 48 -20.45 -1.33 1.20
N TYR A 49 -20.14 -2.47 1.82
CA TYR A 49 -20.61 -3.78 1.35
C TYR A 49 -22.13 -3.87 1.33
N ALA A 50 -22.80 -3.50 2.43
CA ALA A 50 -24.26 -3.56 2.51
C ALA A 50 -24.93 -2.68 1.43
N GLU A 51 -24.35 -1.52 1.14
CA GLU A 51 -24.80 -0.68 0.03
C GLU A 51 -24.58 -1.33 -1.33
N ALA A 52 -23.38 -1.88 -1.58
CA ALA A 52 -23.05 -2.55 -2.83
C ALA A 52 -23.96 -3.76 -3.08
N PHE A 53 -24.23 -4.56 -2.05
CA PHE A 53 -25.11 -5.72 -2.10
C PHE A 53 -26.57 -5.31 -2.34
N ARG A 54 -27.10 -4.33 -1.59
CA ARG A 54 -28.47 -3.82 -1.79
C ARG A 54 -28.71 -3.24 -3.18
N ARG A 55 -27.67 -2.70 -3.81
CA ARG A 55 -27.72 -2.15 -5.17
C ARG A 55 -27.31 -3.17 -6.24
N GLU A 56 -27.16 -4.44 -5.86
CA GLU A 56 -26.81 -5.56 -6.75
C GLU A 56 -25.50 -5.33 -7.52
N ARG A 57 -24.58 -4.49 -7.00
CA ARG A 57 -23.26 -4.27 -7.60
C ARG A 57 -22.28 -5.40 -7.30
N THR A 58 -22.60 -6.25 -6.33
CA THR A 58 -21.82 -7.44 -5.98
C THR A 58 -22.76 -8.56 -5.58
N GLY A 59 -22.45 -9.79 -6.03
CA GLY A 59 -23.07 -11.03 -5.57
C GLY A 59 -22.18 -11.84 -4.64
N TRP A 60 -21.00 -11.31 -4.28
CA TRP A 60 -20.06 -12.00 -3.39
C TRP A 60 -20.52 -11.96 -1.94
N SER A 61 -20.09 -12.96 -1.17
CA SER A 61 -20.24 -12.94 0.28
C SER A 61 -19.43 -11.79 0.89
N TRP A 62 -19.77 -11.39 2.12
CA TRP A 62 -18.99 -10.38 2.87
C TRP A 62 -17.50 -10.75 2.94
N VAL A 63 -17.20 -12.03 3.21
CA VAL A 63 -15.81 -12.50 3.39
C VAL A 63 -15.03 -12.35 2.09
N ASP A 64 -15.59 -12.81 0.97
CA ASP A 64 -14.91 -12.76 -0.33
C ASP A 64 -14.75 -11.31 -0.81
N TRP A 65 -15.77 -10.48 -0.62
CA TRP A 65 -15.73 -9.07 -0.98
C TRP A 65 -14.72 -8.29 -0.14
N ARG A 66 -14.76 -8.44 1.19
CA ARG A 66 -13.80 -7.83 2.11
C ARG A 66 -12.37 -8.25 1.79
N ASP A 67 -12.14 -9.54 1.51
CA ASP A 67 -10.81 -10.04 1.20
C ASP A 67 -10.24 -9.38 -0.07
N ASN A 68 -11.05 -9.18 -1.10
CA ASN A 68 -10.65 -8.45 -2.30
C ASN A 68 -10.30 -6.97 -2.02
N GLU A 69 -11.11 -6.28 -1.20
CA GLU A 69 -10.82 -4.90 -0.81
C GLU A 69 -9.55 -4.78 0.03
N VAL A 70 -9.34 -5.71 0.96
CA VAL A 70 -8.13 -5.78 1.78
C VAL A 70 -6.89 -6.04 0.94
N ASP A 71 -6.97 -6.96 -0.04
CA ASP A 71 -5.86 -7.27 -0.94
C ASP A 71 -5.44 -6.04 -1.74
N GLN A 72 -6.39 -5.30 -2.29
CA GLN A 72 -6.11 -4.06 -3.02
C GLN A 72 -5.50 -2.99 -2.11
N ALA A 73 -6.07 -2.77 -0.92
CA ALA A 73 -5.56 -1.79 0.03
C ALA A 73 -4.13 -2.13 0.48
N ALA A 74 -3.86 -3.41 0.76
CA ALA A 74 -2.55 -3.87 1.21
C ALA A 74 -1.49 -3.73 0.11
N VAL A 75 -1.81 -4.11 -1.14
CA VAL A 75 -0.92 -3.92 -2.29
C VAL A 75 -0.66 -2.43 -2.55
N ALA A 76 -1.71 -1.60 -2.55
CA ALA A 76 -1.58 -0.17 -2.77
C ALA A 76 -0.67 0.48 -1.72
N TRP A 77 -0.79 0.08 -0.45
CA TRP A 77 0.06 0.57 0.63
C TRP A 77 1.54 0.18 0.43
N ILE A 78 1.81 -1.09 0.10
CA ILE A 78 3.17 -1.58 -0.13
C ILE A 78 3.83 -0.88 -1.32
N VAL A 79 3.10 -0.74 -2.43
CA VAL A 79 3.63 -0.07 -3.63
C VAL A 79 3.91 1.40 -3.34
N SER A 80 2.98 2.09 -2.66
CA SER A 80 3.15 3.51 -2.33
C SER A 80 4.35 3.76 -1.42
N THR A 81 4.51 2.97 -0.36
CA THR A 81 5.63 3.12 0.59
C THR A 81 6.97 2.73 -0.03
N THR A 82 7.01 1.68 -0.85
CA THR A 82 8.22 1.29 -1.60
C THR A 82 8.62 2.38 -2.59
N PHE A 83 7.66 2.98 -3.28
CA PHE A 83 7.90 4.10 -4.20
C PHE A 83 8.40 5.34 -3.45
N LEU A 84 7.80 5.70 -2.32
CA LEU A 84 8.31 6.79 -1.48
C LEU A 84 9.75 6.54 -1.05
N ARG A 85 10.07 5.33 -0.59
CA ARG A 85 11.43 4.98 -0.19
C ARG A 85 12.41 5.07 -1.35
N PHE A 86 12.01 4.63 -2.54
CA PHE A 86 12.80 4.82 -3.75
C PHE A 86 13.05 6.31 -4.03
N CYS A 87 12.04 7.16 -3.91
CA CYS A 87 12.21 8.61 -4.08
C CYS A 87 13.16 9.21 -3.03
N GLU A 88 13.08 8.78 -1.77
CA GLU A 88 14.01 9.20 -0.70
C GLU A 88 15.45 8.77 -0.99
N ASP A 89 15.65 7.52 -1.40
CA ASP A 89 16.98 6.96 -1.67
C ASP A 89 17.65 7.58 -2.91
N ASN A 90 16.87 8.20 -3.80
CA ASN A 90 17.33 8.85 -5.03
C ASN A 90 17.19 10.38 -5.01
N ASP A 91 16.97 10.99 -3.83
CA ASP A 91 16.84 12.45 -3.65
C ASP A 91 15.75 13.09 -4.54
N LEU A 92 14.71 12.34 -4.91
CA LEU A 92 13.63 12.78 -5.80
C LEU A 92 12.53 13.59 -5.10
N LEU A 93 12.58 13.70 -3.77
CA LEU A 93 11.58 14.42 -2.98
C LEU A 93 11.80 15.95 -2.94
N ALA A 94 12.97 16.44 -3.36
CA ALA A 94 13.31 17.86 -3.32
C ALA A 94 12.63 18.71 -4.43
N GLY A 95 11.59 18.19 -5.08
CA GLY A 95 10.87 18.84 -6.18
C GLY A 95 11.55 18.66 -7.54
N ALA A 96 10.80 18.87 -8.62
CA ALA A 96 11.35 18.84 -9.97
C ALA A 96 12.42 19.93 -10.12
N LYS A 97 13.60 19.56 -10.62
CA LYS A 97 14.67 20.49 -10.93
C LYS A 97 14.83 20.60 -12.44
N VAL A 98 14.88 21.82 -12.95
CA VAL A 98 15.32 22.12 -14.32
C VAL A 98 16.71 22.73 -14.20
N GLU A 99 17.72 22.11 -14.83
CA GLU A 99 19.13 22.56 -14.77
C GLU A 99 19.70 22.69 -13.33
N GLY A 100 19.22 21.85 -12.40
CA GLY A 100 19.68 21.86 -11.00
C GLY A 100 19.01 22.91 -10.11
N LEU A 101 18.13 23.75 -10.67
CA LEU A 101 17.35 24.73 -9.92
C LEU A 101 15.96 24.17 -9.58
N PRO A 102 15.45 24.37 -8.35
CA PRO A 102 14.07 24.03 -8.01
C PRO A 102 13.09 24.76 -8.93
N THR A 103 12.04 24.05 -9.37
CA THR A 103 10.98 24.64 -10.23
C THR A 103 9.86 25.30 -9.38
N ALA A 104 10.11 25.59 -8.11
CA ALA A 104 9.17 26.19 -7.17
C ALA A 104 9.66 27.56 -6.69
#